data_AF-A0A8K0XLW2-F1
#
_entry.id   AF-A0A8K0XLW2-F1
#
_cell.length_a   1.000
_cell.length_b   1.000
_cell.length_c   1.000
_cell.angle_alpha   90.00
_cell.angle_beta   90.00
_cell.angle_gamma   90.00
#
_symmetry.space_group_name_H-M   'P 1'
#
loop_
_entity.id
_entity.type
_entity.pdbx_description
1 polymer ?
#
loop_
_entity_poly.entity_id
_entity_poly.type
_entity_poly.pdbx_seq_one_letter_code
_entity_poly.pdbx_strand_id
1 'polypeptide(L)'
;ELQERIQADNEKHFNHEPVKVPRHYSPFDTDEALNAFNEGILGVIHEGIIPFGFDVRDEEWVDEEYPTIGHIPGGRGRTKGYDIPLPVHIWKPRAVRWAQGLHVLNRLKDIIESSEGYNGTGI
;
A
#
# COMPACT_ATOMS: atom_id res chain seq x y z
N GLU A 1 -12.52 -31.26 -24.12
CA GLU A 1 -12.84 -29.99 -24.82
C GLU A 1 -12.69 -28.70 -24.00
N LEU A 2 -13.52 -28.40 -22.99
CA LEU A 2 -13.41 -27.11 -22.25
C LEU A 2 -12.13 -27.01 -21.40
N GLN A 3 -11.76 -28.09 -20.70
CA GLN A 3 -10.56 -28.13 -19.87
C GLN A 3 -9.26 -28.05 -20.69
N GLU A 4 -9.24 -28.68 -21.88
CA GLU A 4 -8.09 -28.63 -22.79
C GLU A 4 -7.87 -27.22 -23.36
N ARG A 5 -8.95 -26.47 -23.63
CA ARG A 5 -8.86 -25.07 -24.05
C ARG A 5 -8.35 -24.15 -22.94
N ILE A 6 -8.82 -24.33 -21.71
CA ILE A 6 -8.35 -23.57 -20.55
C ILE A 6 -6.86 -23.84 -20.31
N GLN A 7 -6.44 -25.11 -20.40
CA GLN A 7 -5.06 -25.50 -20.22
C GLN A 7 -4.14 -24.93 -21.32
N ALA A 8 -4.56 -25.01 -22.59
CA ALA A 8 -3.81 -24.47 -23.71
C ALA A 8 -3.66 -22.93 -23.66
N ASP A 9 -4.70 -22.20 -23.22
CA ASP A 9 -4.62 -20.76 -23.01
C ASP A 9 -3.70 -20.40 -21.83
N ASN A 10 -3.76 -21.17 -20.75
CA ASN A 10 -2.91 -20.96 -19.58
C ASN A 10 -1.42 -21.21 -19.86
N GLU A 11 -1.08 -22.29 -20.57
CA GLU A 11 0.31 -22.69 -20.84
C GLU A 11 1.13 -21.61 -21.58
N LYS A 12 0.49 -20.77 -22.41
CA LYS A 12 1.17 -19.63 -23.08
C LYS A 12 1.45 -18.45 -22.15
N HIS A 13 0.69 -18.28 -21.08
CA HIS A 13 0.79 -17.12 -20.19
C HIS A 13 1.66 -17.38 -18.94
N PHE A 14 1.82 -18.63 -18.51
CA PHE A 14 2.61 -18.98 -17.34
C PHE A 14 4.09 -19.29 -17.63
N ASN A 15 4.44 -19.65 -18.87
CA ASN A 15 5.79 -20.04 -19.27
C ASN A 15 6.67 -18.85 -19.73
N HIS A 16 6.59 -17.69 -19.07
CA HIS A 16 7.58 -16.64 -19.28
C HIS A 16 8.81 -16.93 -18.42
N GLU A 17 10.02 -16.68 -18.96
CA GLU A 17 11.23 -16.73 -18.13
C GLU A 17 11.02 -15.84 -16.90
N PRO A 18 11.36 -16.31 -15.68
CA PRO A 18 11.17 -15.53 -14.46
C PRO A 18 11.77 -14.14 -14.62
N VAL A 19 10.94 -13.11 -14.45
CA VAL A 19 11.43 -11.73 -14.44
C VAL A 19 12.47 -11.63 -13.34
N LYS A 20 13.66 -11.12 -13.68
CA LYS A 20 14.73 -10.87 -12.72
C LYS A 20 14.22 -9.85 -11.70
N VAL A 21 13.70 -10.37 -10.58
CA VAL A 21 13.22 -9.55 -9.48
C VAL A 21 14.40 -8.74 -8.95
N PRO A 22 14.23 -7.43 -8.71
CA PRO A 22 15.20 -6.63 -7.99
C PRO A 22 15.61 -7.35 -6.69
N ARG A 23 16.89 -7.28 -6.34
CA ARG A 23 17.36 -7.78 -5.04
C ARG A 23 16.54 -7.11 -3.95
N HIS A 24 16.12 -7.88 -2.94
CA HIS A 24 15.27 -7.45 -1.83
C HIS A 24 15.60 -6.00 -1.41
N TYR A 25 14.66 -5.09 -1.64
CA TYR A 25 14.73 -3.73 -1.14
C TYR A 25 13.78 -3.63 0.04
N SER A 26 14.35 -3.58 1.24
CA SER A 26 13.64 -3.25 2.46
C SER A 26 13.61 -1.74 2.61
N PRO A 27 12.50 -1.11 3.02
CA PRO A 27 12.49 0.30 3.39
C PRO A 27 13.18 0.56 4.74
N PHE A 28 13.65 -0.49 5.42
CA PHE A 28 14.40 -0.43 6.67
C PHE A 28 15.81 -0.97 6.43
N ASP A 29 16.82 -0.15 6.73
CA ASP A 29 18.24 -0.50 6.59
C ASP A 29 18.76 -1.34 7.77
N THR A 30 18.05 -1.32 8.91
CA THR A 30 18.41 -2.07 10.12
C THR A 30 17.20 -2.74 10.78
N ASP A 31 17.46 -3.78 11.57
CA ASP A 31 16.43 -4.48 12.34
C ASP A 31 15.83 -3.58 13.42
N GLU A 32 16.60 -2.64 13.98
CA GLU A 32 16.11 -1.64 14.94
C GLU A 32 15.07 -0.72 14.30
N ALA A 33 15.29 -0.26 13.06
CA ALA A 33 14.33 0.57 12.34
C ALA A 33 13.04 -0.20 12.03
N LEU A 34 13.16 -1.48 11.67
CA LEU A 34 12.01 -2.36 11.47
C LEU A 34 11.23 -2.58 12.78
N ASN A 35 11.91 -2.81 13.90
CA ASN A 35 11.28 -2.98 15.21
C ASN A 35 10.57 -1.70 15.66
N ALA A 36 11.21 -0.53 15.50
CA ALA A 36 10.60 0.76 15.80
C ALA A 36 9.34 1.01 14.95
N PHE A 37 9.36 0.64 13.66
CA PHE A 37 8.18 0.69 12.81
C PHE A 37 7.07 -0.24 13.31
N ASN A 38 7.40 -1.49 13.64
CA ASN A 38 6.44 -2.49 14.11
C ASN A 38 5.78 -2.07 15.42
N GLU A 39 6.55 -1.52 16.37
CA GLU A 39 6.01 -0.98 17.62
C GLU A 39 5.13 0.24 17.35
N GLY A 40 5.58 1.16 16.50
CA GLY A 40 4.85 2.37 16.15
C GLY A 40 3.50 2.09 15.48
N ILE A 41 3.47 1.19 14.48
CA ILE A 41 2.21 0.85 13.80
C ILE A 41 1.24 0.11 14.74
N LEU A 42 1.74 -0.77 15.61
CA LEU A 42 0.89 -1.43 16.61
C LEU A 42 0.28 -0.44 17.60
N GLY A 43 1.04 0.57 18.03
CA GLY A 43 0.53 1.67 18.86
C GLY A 43 -0.60 2.44 18.18
N VAL A 44 -0.38 2.89 16.95
CA VAL A 44 -1.37 3.63 16.14
C VAL A 44 -2.63 2.80 15.89
N ILE A 45 -2.48 1.50 15.59
CA ILE A 45 -3.61 0.58 15.41
C ILE A 45 -4.39 0.42 16.72
N HIS A 46 -3.69 0.17 17.83
CA HIS A 46 -4.31 -0.05 19.14
C HIS A 46 -5.08 1.18 19.63
N GLU A 47 -4.54 2.38 19.41
CA GLU A 47 -5.18 3.64 19.79
C GLU A 47 -6.31 4.06 18.82
N GLY A 48 -6.48 3.35 17.70
CA GLY A 48 -7.50 3.68 16.71
C GLY A 48 -7.24 5.00 15.97
N ILE A 49 -5.99 5.45 15.92
CA ILE A 49 -5.62 6.70 15.24
C ILE A 49 -5.79 6.52 13.73
N ILE A 50 -6.67 7.30 13.11
CA ILE A 50 -6.79 7.37 11.65
C ILE A 50 -5.95 8.56 11.19
N PRO A 51 -4.89 8.42 10.38
CA PRO A 51 -4.08 9.57 9.93
C PRO A 51 -4.84 10.48 8.95
N PHE A 52 -4.49 11.77 8.92
CA PHE A 52 -5.00 12.74 7.93
C PHE A 52 -4.04 12.81 6.72
N GLY A 53 -4.55 13.18 5.55
CA GLY A 53 -3.80 13.35 4.31
C GLY A 53 -3.70 12.07 3.46
N PHE A 54 -4.54 11.06 3.75
CA PHE A 54 -4.52 9.75 3.08
C PHE A 54 -5.87 9.37 2.48
N ASP A 55 -6.85 10.28 2.48
CA ASP A 55 -8.18 10.06 1.90
C ASP A 55 -8.94 8.90 2.55
N VAL A 56 -8.76 8.74 3.87
CA VAL A 56 -9.35 7.65 4.68
C VAL A 56 -10.27 8.15 5.78
N ARG A 57 -10.22 9.45 6.07
CA ARG A 57 -11.11 10.10 7.03
C ARG A 57 -12.30 10.70 6.32
N ASP A 58 -13.45 10.68 7.00
CA ASP A 58 -14.70 11.17 6.46
C ASP A 58 -14.61 12.69 6.14
N GLU A 59 -13.80 13.45 6.89
CA GLU A 59 -13.59 14.88 6.65
C GLU A 59 -12.76 15.20 5.39
N GLU A 60 -12.10 14.21 4.79
CA GLU A 60 -11.32 14.39 3.56
C GLU A 60 -12.18 14.26 2.29
N TRP A 61 -13.41 13.76 2.42
CA TRP A 61 -14.29 13.49 1.28
C TRP A 61 -15.24 14.64 1.01
N VAL A 62 -15.30 15.06 -0.25
CA VAL A 62 -16.20 16.13 -0.72
C VAL A 62 -17.67 15.75 -0.62
N ASP A 63 -17.98 14.46 -0.85
CA ASP A 63 -19.34 13.91 -0.84
C ASP A 63 -19.66 13.11 0.44
N GLU A 64 -18.81 13.23 1.48
CA GLU A 64 -18.94 12.58 2.80
C GLU A 64 -19.00 11.02 2.80
N GLU A 65 -18.81 10.35 1.65
CA GLU A 65 -18.91 8.89 1.55
C GLU A 65 -17.63 8.21 1.02
N TYR A 66 -17.31 7.05 1.61
CA TYR A 66 -16.20 6.21 1.15
C TYR A 66 -16.55 5.56 -0.21
N PRO A 67 -15.65 5.56 -1.20
CA PRO A 67 -15.91 4.96 -2.50
C PRO A 67 -16.33 3.48 -2.40
N THR A 68 -17.50 3.16 -2.98
CA THR A 68 -18.07 1.80 -2.97
C THR A 68 -17.90 1.05 -4.28
N ILE A 69 -17.35 1.72 -5.29
CA ILE A 69 -17.08 1.16 -6.63
C ILE A 69 -15.67 1.57 -7.04
N GLY A 70 -14.86 0.59 -7.45
CA GLY A 70 -13.55 0.80 -8.05
C GLY A 70 -13.59 0.47 -9.54
N HIS A 71 -13.09 1.36 -10.39
CA HIS A 71 -13.01 1.12 -11.83
C HIS A 71 -11.63 0.60 -12.22
N ILE A 72 -11.55 -0.63 -12.74
CA ILE A 72 -10.30 -1.17 -13.30
C ILE A 72 -10.34 -1.08 -14.83
N PRO A 73 -9.48 -0.25 -15.44
CA PRO A 73 -9.36 -0.22 -16.89
C PRO A 73 -8.75 -1.54 -17.41
N GLY A 74 -9.32 -2.07 -18.47
CA GLY A 74 -8.97 -3.33 -19.11
C GLY A 74 -8.88 -3.26 -20.63
N GLY A 75 -8.25 -4.29 -21.22
CA GLY A 75 -8.06 -4.41 -22.67
C GLY A 75 -6.94 -3.53 -23.25
N ARG A 76 -6.62 -3.77 -24.52
CA ARG A 76 -5.59 -3.02 -25.26
C ARG A 76 -6.06 -1.57 -25.45
N GLY A 77 -5.43 -0.65 -24.73
CA GLY A 77 -5.76 0.78 -24.75
C GLY A 77 -6.73 1.25 -23.67
N ARG A 78 -7.01 0.45 -22.63
CA ARG A 78 -7.89 0.83 -21.49
C ARG A 78 -9.32 1.22 -21.89
N THR A 79 -9.76 0.79 -23.07
CA THR A 79 -11.07 1.15 -23.64
C THR A 79 -12.23 0.32 -23.09
N LYS A 80 -11.94 -0.81 -22.46
CA LYS A 80 -12.91 -1.59 -21.69
C LYS A 80 -12.60 -1.36 -20.22
N GLY A 81 -13.60 -1.36 -19.36
CA GLY A 81 -13.39 -1.19 -17.93
C GLY A 81 -14.34 -2.09 -17.16
N TYR A 82 -13.94 -2.43 -15.95
CA TYR A 82 -14.73 -3.26 -15.05
C TYR A 82 -14.95 -2.49 -13.76
N ASP A 83 -16.22 -2.33 -13.39
CA ASP A 83 -16.60 -1.81 -12.10
C ASP A 83 -16.59 -2.96 -11.10
N ILE A 84 -15.86 -2.77 -10.01
CA ILE A 84 -15.70 -3.75 -8.94
C ILE A 84 -16.34 -3.17 -7.69
N PRO A 85 -17.26 -3.91 -7.04
CA PRO A 85 -17.80 -3.47 -5.77
C PRO A 85 -16.70 -3.45 -4.71
N LEU A 86 -16.65 -2.35 -3.96
CA LEU A 86 -15.78 -2.15 -2.81
C LEU A 86 -16.64 -2.04 -1.54
N PRO A 87 -17.06 -3.16 -0.93
CA PRO A 87 -17.82 -3.10 0.31
C PRO A 87 -17.06 -2.33 1.40
N VAL A 88 -17.66 -1.26 1.91
CA VAL A 88 -17.05 -0.35 2.90
C VAL A 88 -16.50 -1.11 4.11
N HIS A 89 -17.26 -2.07 4.63
CA HIS A 89 -16.88 -2.86 5.81
C HIS A 89 -15.63 -3.73 5.60
N ILE A 90 -15.22 -3.97 4.35
CA ILE A 90 -13.98 -4.70 4.01
C ILE A 90 -12.85 -3.73 3.67
N TRP A 91 -13.14 -2.75 2.80
CA TRP A 91 -12.10 -1.91 2.21
C TRP A 91 -11.70 -0.73 3.08
N LYS A 92 -12.65 -0.07 3.76
CA LYS A 92 -12.34 1.06 4.64
C LYS A 92 -11.38 0.66 5.78
N PRO A 93 -11.61 -0.44 6.54
CA PRO A 93 -10.65 -0.86 7.57
C PRO A 93 -9.27 -1.21 7.01
N ARG A 94 -9.17 -1.71 5.78
CA ARG A 94 -7.89 -2.03 5.13
C ARG A 94 -7.16 -0.76 4.68
N ALA A 95 -7.88 0.20 4.11
CA ALA A 95 -7.32 1.49 3.72
C ALA A 95 -6.80 2.24 4.95
N VAL A 96 -7.55 2.24 6.06
CA VAL A 96 -7.10 2.82 7.34
C VAL A 96 -5.80 2.16 7.80
N ARG A 97 -5.71 0.83 7.83
CA ARG A 97 -4.46 0.13 8.22
C ARG A 97 -3.28 0.46 7.32
N TRP A 98 -3.52 0.56 6.01
CA TRP A 98 -2.49 0.98 5.06
C TRP A 98 -2.02 2.41 5.35
N ALA A 99 -2.94 3.35 5.56
CA ALA A 99 -2.63 4.74 5.90
C ALA A 99 -1.86 4.85 7.23
N GLN A 100 -2.26 4.08 8.25
CA GLN A 100 -1.56 3.99 9.53
C GLN A 100 -0.10 3.55 9.34
N GLY A 101 0.14 2.50 8.55
CA GLY A 101 1.49 2.05 8.23
C GLY A 101 2.29 3.11 7.47
N LEU A 102 1.70 3.73 6.45
CA LEU A 102 2.39 4.76 5.67
C LEU A 102 2.71 6.00 6.51
N HIS A 103 1.82 6.41 7.40
CA HIS A 103 2.04 7.51 8.35
C HIS A 103 3.24 7.25 9.27
N VAL A 104 3.31 6.06 9.88
CA VAL A 104 4.43 5.67 10.75
C VAL A 104 5.74 5.59 9.96
N LEU A 105 5.70 5.00 8.76
CA LEU A 105 6.88 4.89 7.91
C LEU A 105 7.44 6.26 7.52
N ASN A 106 6.57 7.18 7.09
CA ASN A 106 6.99 8.54 6.71
C ASN A 106 7.59 9.27 7.91
N ARG A 107 6.95 9.19 9.08
CA ARG A 107 7.47 9.81 10.30
C ARG A 107 8.83 9.23 10.72
N LEU A 108 9.02 7.92 10.57
CA LEU A 108 10.29 7.27 10.87
C LEU A 108 11.40 7.75 9.93
N LYS A 109 11.11 7.89 8.63
CA LYS A 109 12.03 8.47 7.65
C LYS A 109 12.41 9.91 7.98
N ASP A 110 11.42 10.75 8.29
CA ASP A 110 11.65 12.16 8.65
C ASP A 110 12.59 12.29 9.86
N ILE A 111 12.44 11.42 10.87
CA ILE A 111 13.29 11.39 12.06
C ILE A 111 14.72 10.98 11.71
N ILE A 112 14.90 9.95 10.88
CA ILE A 112 16.22 9.45 10.46
C ILE A 112 16.95 10.54 9.68
N GLU A 113 16.30 11.12 8.66
CA GLU A 113 16.86 12.20 7.83
C GLU A 113 17.24 13.42 8.69
N SER A 114 16.41 13.78 9.67
CA SER A 114 16.70 14.87 10.61
C SER A 114 17.89 14.58 11.53
N SER A 115 18.12 13.30 11.87
CA SER A 115 19.24 12.89 12.73
C SER A 115 20.58 12.86 11.98
N GLU A 116 20.59 12.44 10.71
CA GLU A 116 21.79 12.41 9.87
C GLU A 116 22.25 13.81 9.47
N GLY A 117 21.31 14.76 9.32
CA GLY A 117 21.58 16.17 9.08
C GLY A 117 22.24 16.92 10.24
N TYR A 118 22.30 16.34 11.45
CA TYR A 118 22.92 16.94 12.64
C TYR A 118 24.39 16.50 12.87
N ASN A 119 25.03 15.84 11.89
CA ASN A 119 26.44 15.49 11.97
C ASN A 119 27.35 16.69 11.59
N GLY A 120 27.48 17.64 12.52
CA GLY A 120 28.69 18.46 12.65
C GLY A 120 28.76 19.76 11.86
N THR A 121 28.08 20.81 12.34
CA THR A 121 28.66 22.17 12.39
C THR A 121 28.16 22.86 13.65
N GLY A 122 28.89 22.67 14.75
CA GLY A 122 28.64 23.36 16.01
C GLY A 122 29.88 23.26 16.87
N ILE A 123 30.59 24.39 16.94
CA ILE A 123 31.87 24.66 17.61
C ILE A 123 31.82 24.33 19.10
#